data_AF-A0A6S7B5Z1-F1
#
_entry.id   AF-A0A6S7B5Z1-F1
#
_cell.length_a   1.000
_cell.length_b   1.000
_cell.length_c   1.000
_cell.angle_alpha   90.00
_cell.angle_beta   90.00
_cell.angle_gamma   90.00
#
_symmetry.space_group_name_H-M   'P 1'
#
loop_
_entity.id
_entity.type
_entity.pdbx_description
1 polymer ?
#
loop_
_entity_poly.entity_id
_entity_poly.type
_entity_poly.pdbx_seq_one_letter_code
_entity_poly.pdbx_strand_id
1 'polypeptide(L)'
;MSVNRPLSAYCPDLLPSNPPLSRLHPPISPLTSLSAPLPSEMSAAKPLSDRQAICLFWSAAGKTSWETARILDVSESTVNFHLRNACTKLGVRGRRAAVVAAIRQGLLDTVMV
;
A
#
# COMPACT_ATOMS: atom_id res chain seq x y z
N MET A 1 -34.28 -22.57 -29.01
CA MET A 1 -33.52 -21.81 -30.03
C MET A 1 -32.07 -21.81 -29.61
N SER A 2 -31.31 -22.75 -30.16
CA SER A 2 -29.87 -22.92 -29.94
C SER A 2 -29.15 -22.30 -31.14
N VAL A 3 -28.25 -21.37 -30.89
CA VAL A 3 -27.28 -20.82 -31.84
C VAL A 3 -26.06 -20.57 -30.96
N ASN A 4 -25.07 -21.46 -30.80
CA ASN A 4 -24.29 -22.25 -31.74
C ASN A 4 -23.70 -21.39 -32.87
N ARG A 5 -22.52 -20.82 -32.61
CA ARG A 5 -21.53 -20.54 -33.66
C ARG A 5 -20.13 -21.01 -33.24
N PRO A 6 -19.34 -21.52 -34.19
CA PRO A 6 -18.36 -22.58 -33.95
C PRO A 6 -16.91 -22.11 -34.10
N LEU A 7 -16.04 -22.94 -33.51
CA LEU A 7 -14.70 -23.37 -33.94
C LEU A 7 -13.93 -22.56 -35.00
N SER A 8 -12.66 -22.34 -34.63
CA SER A 8 -11.46 -22.58 -35.43
C SER A 8 -10.99 -21.47 -36.37
N ALA A 9 -9.88 -20.86 -36.01
CA ALA A 9 -8.65 -20.92 -36.82
C ALA A 9 -7.47 -20.64 -35.88
N TYR A 10 -6.55 -21.59 -35.63
CA TYR A 10 -5.38 -21.88 -36.47
C TYR A 10 -4.48 -20.62 -36.54
N CYS A 11 -3.21 -20.58 -36.14
CA CYS A 11 -2.15 -21.56 -35.87
C CYS A 11 -0.88 -20.74 -35.51
N PRO A 12 0.35 -21.28 -35.54
CA PRO A 12 0.90 -22.48 -34.92
C PRO A 12 2.16 -22.14 -34.08
N ASP A 13 2.65 -23.13 -33.34
CA ASP A 13 4.06 -23.26 -32.97
C ASP A 13 5.00 -22.97 -34.16
N LEU A 14 5.90 -22.00 -33.99
CA LEU A 14 7.20 -22.00 -34.67
C LEU A 14 8.25 -21.36 -33.74
N LEU A 15 9.03 -22.25 -33.12
CA LEU A 15 10.30 -22.00 -32.45
C LEU A 15 11.28 -21.24 -33.39
N PRO A 16 12.29 -20.54 -32.84
CA PRO A 16 13.58 -21.23 -32.81
C PRO A 16 14.35 -21.01 -31.50
N SER A 17 14.72 -22.14 -30.90
CA SER A 17 16.10 -22.50 -30.56
C SER A 17 17.07 -21.33 -30.39
N ASN A 18 17.33 -20.91 -29.15
CA ASN A 18 18.59 -20.22 -28.86
C ASN A 18 19.59 -21.24 -28.29
N PRO A 19 20.72 -21.51 -28.96
CA PRO A 19 21.68 -22.53 -28.55
C PRO A 19 22.42 -22.11 -27.26
N PRO A 20 22.97 -23.09 -26.50
CA PRO A 20 23.60 -22.82 -25.22
C PRO A 20 25.07 -22.42 -25.36
N LEU A 21 25.51 -21.62 -24.38
CA LEU A 21 26.85 -21.54 -23.79
C LEU A 21 28.03 -20.96 -24.60
N SER A 22 28.77 -20.11 -23.88
CA SER A 22 30.24 -19.92 -23.96
C SER A 22 30.76 -18.72 -24.78
N ARG A 23 30.83 -17.53 -24.16
CA ARG A 23 31.99 -16.63 -24.35
C ARG A 23 32.39 -15.97 -23.04
N LEU A 24 33.21 -16.73 -22.32
CA LEU A 24 34.11 -16.32 -21.26
C LEU A 24 34.95 -15.11 -21.70
N HIS A 25 35.08 -14.08 -20.85
CA HIS A 25 36.35 -13.39 -20.56
C HIS A 25 36.18 -12.58 -19.24
N PRO A 26 36.88 -12.93 -18.14
CA PRO A 26 37.24 -11.99 -17.09
C PRO A 26 38.53 -11.24 -17.52
N PRO A 27 38.80 -9.99 -17.07
CA PRO A 27 39.29 -9.79 -15.71
C PRO A 27 38.84 -8.47 -15.01
N ILE A 28 38.62 -8.61 -13.71
CA ILE A 28 39.03 -7.71 -12.61
C ILE A 28 39.07 -6.21 -12.96
N SER A 29 37.93 -5.54 -12.79
CA SER A 29 37.92 -4.09 -12.59
C SER A 29 38.41 -3.75 -11.17
N PRO A 30 39.27 -2.73 -11.02
CA PRO A 30 39.98 -2.42 -9.77
C PRO A 30 39.05 -1.95 -8.65
N LEU A 31 39.51 -2.15 -7.40
CA LEU A 31 38.97 -1.59 -6.16
C LEU A 31 38.95 -0.05 -6.22
N THR A 32 37.94 0.52 -6.89
CA THR A 32 37.60 1.94 -6.75
C THR A 32 36.48 2.04 -5.73
N SER A 33 36.90 2.28 -4.49
CA SER A 33 36.05 2.75 -3.40
C SER A 33 35.29 4.00 -3.86
N LEU A 34 33.98 3.90 -3.99
CA LEU A 34 33.09 5.06 -3.95
C LEU A 34 31.77 4.60 -3.34
N SER A 35 31.65 4.84 -2.04
CA SER A 35 30.41 5.17 -1.34
C SER A 35 29.22 4.24 -1.59
N ALA A 36 28.97 3.35 -0.65
CA ALA A 36 27.59 2.95 -0.39
C ALA A 36 26.72 4.20 -0.18
N PRO A 37 25.54 4.31 -0.81
CA PRO A 37 24.36 4.71 -0.11
C PRO A 37 23.73 3.42 0.43
N LEU A 38 23.65 3.39 1.75
CA LEU A 38 22.85 2.49 2.58
C LEU A 38 21.55 2.06 1.86
N PRO A 39 21.04 0.83 2.07
CA PRO A 39 19.69 0.47 1.63
C PRO A 39 18.78 1.60 2.08
N SER A 40 18.23 2.32 1.10
CA SER A 40 17.62 3.62 1.28
C SER A 40 16.75 3.55 2.52
N GLU A 41 17.23 4.23 3.57
CA GLU A 41 16.58 4.38 4.87
C GLU A 41 15.09 4.40 4.62
N MET A 42 14.50 3.24 4.89
CA MET A 42 13.11 2.92 4.77
C MET A 42 12.43 4.08 5.45
N SER A 43 11.89 5.03 4.67
CA SER A 43 11.40 6.27 5.21
C SER A 43 10.34 5.87 6.21
N ALA A 44 10.73 5.86 7.48
CA ALA A 44 9.89 5.68 8.63
C ALA A 44 9.10 6.99 8.77
N ALA A 45 8.49 7.43 7.67
CA ALA A 45 7.45 8.41 7.63
C ALA A 45 6.38 7.82 8.50
N LYS A 46 6.35 8.24 9.78
CA LYS A 46 5.36 7.83 10.76
C LYS A 46 3.99 7.90 10.06
N PRO A 47 3.39 6.75 9.69
CA PRO A 47 2.44 6.79 8.57
C PRO A 47 1.16 7.55 8.91
N LEU A 48 0.88 7.70 10.21
CA LEU A 48 -0.21 8.50 10.75
C LEU A 48 0.26 9.27 12.00
N SER A 49 -0.27 10.48 12.18
CA SER A 49 -0.16 11.22 13.45
C SER A 49 -1.04 10.56 14.51
N ASP A 50 -0.68 10.70 15.78
CA ASP A 50 -1.43 10.10 16.90
C ASP A 50 -2.91 10.55 16.87
N ARG A 51 -3.19 11.82 16.54
CA ARG A 51 -4.56 12.32 16.36
C ARG A 51 -5.30 11.63 15.22
N GLN A 52 -4.61 11.34 14.13
CA GLN A 52 -5.18 10.63 12.98
C GLN A 52 -5.48 9.17 13.32
N ALA A 53 -4.56 8.52 14.03
CA ALA A 53 -4.71 7.15 14.49
C ALA A 53 -5.89 7.02 15.47
N ILE A 54 -6.00 7.92 16.44
CA ILE A 54 -7.11 7.93 17.40
C ILE A 54 -8.47 8.15 16.69
N CYS A 55 -8.55 9.05 15.71
CA CYS A 55 -9.78 9.24 14.93
C CYS A 55 -10.15 7.99 14.13
N LEU A 56 -9.17 7.30 13.54
CA LEU A 56 -9.41 6.04 12.83
C LEU A 56 -9.75 4.88 13.78
N PHE A 57 -9.20 4.86 14.99
CA PHE A 57 -9.55 3.88 16.03
C PHE A 57 -11.04 3.97 16.40
N TRP A 58 -11.52 5.17 16.74
CA TRP A 58 -12.94 5.38 17.03
C TRP A 58 -13.82 5.11 15.81
N SER A 59 -13.31 5.40 14.60
CA SER A 59 -13.96 4.98 13.37
C SER A 59 -14.05 3.46 13.20
N ALA A 60 -13.03 2.71 13.60
CA ALA A 60 -13.02 1.26 13.54
C ALA A 60 -13.99 0.66 14.57
N ALA A 61 -14.11 1.29 15.73
CA ALA A 61 -15.10 0.99 16.76
C ALA A 61 -16.54 1.40 16.40
N GLY A 62 -16.77 1.94 15.20
CA GLY A 62 -18.10 2.30 14.69
C GLY A 62 -18.63 3.66 15.16
N LYS A 63 -17.80 4.50 15.79
CA LYS A 63 -18.21 5.85 16.22
C LYS A 63 -18.35 6.81 15.04
N THR A 64 -19.39 7.62 15.10
CA THR A 64 -19.60 8.75 14.18
C THR A 64 -18.56 9.84 14.42
N SER A 65 -18.40 10.75 13.44
CA SER A 65 -17.48 11.90 13.61
C SER A 65 -17.91 12.79 14.78
N TRP A 66 -19.22 12.94 15.00
CA TRP A 66 -19.78 13.68 16.14
C TRP A 66 -19.47 13.02 17.49
N GLU A 67 -19.68 11.71 17.63
CA GLU A 67 -19.33 10.99 18.87
C GLU A 67 -17.82 11.03 19.12
N THR A 68 -17.02 10.83 18.07
CA THR A 68 -15.56 10.92 18.15
C THR A 68 -15.11 12.31 18.61
N ALA A 69 -15.76 13.36 18.09
CA ALA A 69 -15.50 14.74 18.48
C ALA A 69 -15.81 14.96 19.96
N ARG A 70 -16.91 14.38 20.47
CA ARG A 70 -17.27 14.43 21.88
C ARG A 70 -16.29 13.67 22.79
N ILE A 71 -15.79 12.52 22.33
CA ILE A 71 -14.81 11.72 23.07
C ILE A 71 -13.45 12.43 23.15
N LEU A 72 -13.05 13.12 22.08
CA LEU A 72 -11.74 13.79 21.99
C LEU A 72 -11.76 15.26 22.42
N ASP A 73 -12.93 15.78 22.81
CA ASP A 73 -13.20 17.18 23.14
C ASP A 73 -12.72 18.16 22.06
N VAL A 74 -13.09 17.88 20.81
CA VAL A 74 -12.81 18.72 19.63
C VAL A 74 -14.06 18.94 18.79
N SER A 75 -13.98 19.76 17.75
CA SER A 75 -15.08 19.93 16.80
C SER A 75 -15.20 18.75 15.83
N GLU A 76 -16.41 18.47 15.33
CA GLU A 76 -16.64 17.45 14.29
C GLU A 76 -15.83 17.75 13.02
N SER A 77 -15.74 19.03 12.63
CA SER A 77 -14.91 19.48 11.52
C SER A 77 -13.43 19.13 11.69
N THR A 78 -12.91 19.21 12.92
CA THR A 78 -11.53 18.81 13.26
C THR A 78 -11.33 17.31 13.07
N VAL A 79 -12.30 16.48 13.52
CA VAL A 79 -12.25 15.02 13.28
C VAL A 79 -12.28 14.72 11.79
N ASN A 80 -13.17 15.35 11.02
CA ASN A 80 -13.26 15.16 9.58
C ASN A 80 -11.98 15.60 8.86
N PHE A 81 -11.33 16.68 9.30
CA PHE A 81 -10.03 17.11 8.81
C PHE A 81 -8.95 16.03 9.06
N HIS A 82 -8.88 15.48 10.28
CA HIS A 82 -7.92 14.42 10.60
C HIS A 82 -8.17 13.14 9.79
N LEU A 83 -9.43 12.73 9.63
CA LEU A 83 -9.80 11.56 8.82
C LEU A 83 -9.45 11.77 7.34
N ARG A 84 -9.70 12.96 6.79
CA ARG A 84 -9.33 13.28 5.40
C ARG A 84 -7.82 13.21 5.21
N ASN A 85 -7.06 13.80 6.12
CA ASN A 85 -5.60 13.76 6.04
C ASN A 85 -5.06 12.34 6.23
N ALA A 86 -5.70 11.52 7.06
CA ALA A 86 -5.36 10.11 7.20
C ALA A 86 -5.63 9.33 5.90
N CYS A 87 -6.77 9.57 5.25
CA CYS A 87 -7.09 8.98 3.94
C CYS A 87 -6.04 9.35 2.88
N THR A 88 -5.64 10.62 2.82
CA THR A 88 -4.60 11.10 1.90
C THR A 88 -3.26 10.40 2.16
N LYS A 89 -2.85 10.26 3.42
CA LYS A 89 -1.60 9.57 3.78
C LYS A 89 -1.63 8.07 3.46
N LEU A 90 -2.78 7.43 3.64
CA LEU A 90 -2.96 6.01 3.34
C LEU A 90 -3.23 5.74 1.86
N GLY A 91 -3.38 6.77 1.02
CA GLY A 91 -3.65 6.64 -0.41
C GLY A 91 -5.02 6.06 -0.74
N VAL A 92 -6.00 6.20 0.16
CA VAL A 92 -7.34 5.60 -0.01
C VAL A 92 -8.43 6.66 0.00
N ARG A 93 -9.60 6.28 -0.52
CA ARG A 93 -10.79 7.13 -0.53
C ARG A 93 -11.83 6.63 0.45
N GLY A 94 -12.10 7.44 1.47
CA GLY A 94 -13.16 7.19 2.45
C GLY A 94 -12.69 6.50 3.74
N ARG A 95 -13.42 6.74 4.83
CA ARG A 95 -13.00 6.33 6.18
C ARG A 95 -12.89 4.81 6.36
N ARG A 96 -13.81 4.04 5.77
CA ARG A 96 -13.79 2.57 5.89
C ARG A 96 -12.55 1.97 5.22
N ALA A 97 -12.23 2.46 4.02
CA ALA A 97 -11.01 2.06 3.32
C ALA A 97 -9.76 2.46 4.11
N ALA A 98 -9.77 3.64 4.76
CA ALA A 98 -8.68 4.08 5.64
C ALA A 98 -8.50 3.18 6.87
N VAL A 99 -9.58 2.76 7.53
CA VAL A 99 -9.51 1.80 8.63
C VAL A 99 -8.87 0.50 8.17
N VAL A 100 -9.37 -0.08 7.07
CA VAL A 100 -8.83 -1.35 6.53
C VAL A 100 -7.36 -1.22 6.13
N ALA A 101 -6.99 -0.14 5.43
CA ALA A 101 -5.61 0.11 5.02
C ALA A 101 -4.67 0.25 6.22
N ALA A 102 -5.10 0.97 7.26
CA ALA A 102 -4.31 1.17 8.46
C ALA A 102 -4.14 -0.13 9.27
N ILE A 103 -5.17 -0.98 9.36
CA ILE A 103 -5.04 -2.31 9.97
C ILE A 103 -4.05 -3.18 9.17
N ARG A 104 -4.18 -3.21 7.83
CA ARG A 104 -3.29 -3.99 6.94
C ARG A 104 -1.82 -3.57 7.01
N GLN A 105 -1.56 -2.30 7.30
CA GLN A 105 -0.22 -1.74 7.46
C GLN A 105 0.31 -1.83 8.90
N GLY A 106 -0.44 -2.42 9.84
CA GLY A 106 -0.04 -2.52 11.25
C GLY A 106 -0.02 -1.15 11.98
N LEU A 107 -0.72 -0.16 11.43
CA LEU A 107 -0.77 1.22 11.94
C LEU A 107 -1.83 1.46 13.00
N LEU A 108 -2.84 0.60 13.01
CA LEU A 108 -3.89 0.58 14.00
C LEU A 108 -3.95 -0.82 14.58
N ASP A 109 -3.65 -0.93 15.85
CA ASP A 109 -3.95 -2.14 16.59
C ASP A 109 -5.41 -2.07 17.03
N THR A 110 -6.21 -3.02 16.57
CA THR A 110 -7.64 -3.10 16.89
C THR A 110 -7.88 -3.96 18.15
N VAL A 111 -6.81 -4.48 18.76
CA VAL A 111 -6.85 -5.43 19.90
C VAL A 111 -6.65 -4.73 21.25
N MET A 112 -6.56 -3.40 21.31
CA MET A 112 -6.57 -2.69 22.60
C MET A 112 -8.01 -2.41 23.06
N VAL A 113 -8.65 -3.44 23.64
CA VAL A 113 -9.87 -3.34 24.45
C VAL A 113 -9.62 -3.98 25.80
#